data_AF-U6KEK9-F1
#
_entry.id   AF-U6KEK9-F1
#
_cell.length_a   1.000
_cell.length_b   1.000
_cell.length_c   1.000
_cell.angle_alpha   90.00
_cell.angle_beta   90.00
_cell.angle_gamma   90.00
#
_symmetry.space_group_name_H-M   'P 1'
#
loop_
_entity.id
_entity.type
_entity.pdbx_description
1 polymer ?
#
loop_
_entity_poly.entity_id
_entity_poly.type
_entity_poly.pdbx_seq_one_letter_code
_entity_poly.pdbx_strand_id
1 'polypeptide(L)'
;MSVRIGVLTENSELAGDLKTAFTQLPTEPSAGTCEGSIAEFKKTKFLAQLTDAGDQEYRQAVEKALKAGLDELPSYPENDGEWQKFWEKPNGANLARLLSSKSTKVGCAVGTCTKTDEARTGTSITYLFCQMDPAAEENKAPFE
;
A
#
# COMPACT_ATOMS: atom_id res chain seq x y z
N MET A 1 -24.66 -2.20 22.97
CA MET A 1 -23.76 -1.80 21.87
C MET A 1 -22.35 -2.22 22.28
N SER A 2 -21.77 -3.20 21.61
CA SER A 2 -20.39 -3.63 21.88
C SER A 2 -19.49 -2.96 20.86
N VAL A 3 -18.65 -2.02 21.30
CA VAL A 3 -17.62 -1.40 20.46
C VAL A 3 -16.37 -2.28 20.55
N ARG A 4 -15.99 -2.92 19.44
CA ARG A 4 -14.69 -3.60 19.36
C ARG A 4 -13.64 -2.56 18.96
N ILE A 5 -12.80 -2.17 19.90
CA ILE A 5 -11.63 -1.33 19.61
C ILE A 5 -10.47 -2.28 19.35
N GLY A 6 -10.17 -2.54 18.08
CA GLY A 6 -8.89 -3.10 17.69
C GLY A 6 -7.84 -2.00 17.80
N VAL A 7 -7.05 -2.00 18.88
CA VAL A 7 -5.96 -1.03 19.02
C VAL A 7 -4.90 -1.39 17.98
N LEU A 8 -4.76 -0.55 16.96
CA LEU A 8 -3.70 -0.69 15.97
C LEU A 8 -2.39 -0.16 16.57
N THR A 9 -1.42 -1.03 16.74
CA THR A 9 -0.12 -0.70 17.35
C THR A 9 0.95 -0.61 16.27
N GLU A 10 1.82 0.39 16.35
CA GLU A 10 3.00 0.45 15.50
C GLU A 10 3.90 -0.77 15.76
N ASN A 11 4.38 -1.40 14.68
CA ASN A 11 5.31 -2.53 14.78
C ASN A 11 6.57 -2.25 13.93
N SER A 12 7.70 -2.10 14.63
CA SER A 12 9.00 -1.82 14.03
C SER A 12 9.61 -3.01 13.27
N GLU A 13 9.23 -4.25 13.62
CA GLU A 13 9.67 -5.45 12.88
C GLU A 13 9.06 -5.45 11.48
N LEU A 14 7.76 -5.14 11.35
CA LEU A 14 7.08 -4.98 10.07
C LEU A 14 7.73 -3.87 9.22
N ALA A 15 8.12 -2.75 9.84
CA ALA A 15 8.86 -1.69 9.15
C ALA A 15 10.27 -2.15 8.71
N GLY A 16 10.95 -2.94 9.54
CA GLY A 16 12.24 -3.56 9.24
C GLY A 16 12.17 -4.59 8.10
N ASP A 17 11.11 -5.40 8.07
CA ASP A 17 10.84 -6.37 7.01
C ASP A 17 10.58 -5.66 5.68
N LEU A 18 9.79 -4.58 5.70
CA LEU A 18 9.59 -3.73 4.52
C LEU A 18 10.93 -3.19 4.01
N LYS A 19 11.77 -2.65 4.89
CA LYS A 19 13.12 -2.18 4.53
C LYS A 19 13.97 -3.30 3.91
N THR A 20 13.94 -4.49 4.49
CA THR A 20 14.68 -5.66 3.99
C THR A 20 14.21 -6.06 2.60
N ALA A 21 12.89 -6.12 2.40
CA ALA A 21 12.27 -6.41 1.10
C ALA A 21 12.66 -5.38 0.04
N PHE A 22 12.79 -4.09 0.39
CA PHE A 22 13.31 -3.07 -0.53
C PHE A 22 14.78 -3.29 -0.90
N THR A 23 15.61 -3.79 0.01
CA THR A 23 17.06 -3.95 -0.20
C THR A 23 17.47 -5.28 -0.86
N GLN A 24 16.61 -6.30 -0.84
CA GLN A 24 16.89 -7.61 -1.43
C GLN A 24 16.48 -7.72 -2.90
N LEU A 25 15.92 -6.66 -3.49
CA LEU A 25 15.66 -6.59 -4.92
C LEU A 25 17.01 -6.64 -5.69
N PRO A 26 17.14 -7.43 -6.76
CA PRO A 26 18.44 -7.73 -7.37
C PRO A 26 19.20 -6.50 -7.85
N THR A 27 20.50 -6.46 -7.56
CA THR A 27 21.46 -5.41 -7.93
C THR A 27 22.02 -5.55 -9.35
N GLU A 28 21.49 -6.46 -10.18
CA GLU A 28 21.94 -6.62 -11.57
C GLU A 28 21.04 -5.87 -12.56
N PRO A 29 21.61 -5.28 -13.62
CA PRO A 29 20.89 -4.50 -14.61
C PRO A 29 20.16 -5.43 -15.58
N SER A 30 19.22 -6.23 -15.07
CA SER A 30 18.05 -6.52 -15.88
C SER A 30 17.27 -5.20 -15.97
N ALA A 31 16.74 -4.88 -17.14
CA ALA A 31 15.93 -3.68 -17.36
C ALA A 31 14.58 -3.73 -16.60
N GLY A 32 14.61 -3.88 -15.26
CA GLY A 32 13.49 -3.92 -14.34
C GLY A 32 13.32 -2.55 -13.71
N THR A 33 12.47 -1.73 -14.33
CA THR A 33 12.20 -0.36 -13.91
C THR A 33 11.65 -0.33 -12.48
N CYS A 34 11.83 0.80 -11.78
CA CYS A 34 11.15 1.11 -10.51
C CYS A 34 9.70 0.60 -10.44
N GLU A 35 8.98 0.64 -11.56
CA GLU A 35 7.60 0.18 -11.68
C GLU A 35 7.42 -1.31 -11.38
N GLY A 36 8.39 -2.18 -11.73
CA GLY A 36 8.34 -3.61 -11.48
C GLY A 36 8.36 -3.93 -9.98
N SER A 37 9.31 -3.37 -9.24
CA SER A 37 9.41 -3.55 -7.78
C SER A 37 8.19 -2.97 -7.07
N ILE A 38 7.74 -1.78 -7.48
CA ILE A 38 6.52 -1.17 -6.94
C ILE A 38 5.30 -2.04 -7.24
N ALA A 39 5.21 -2.66 -8.43
CA ALA A 39 4.10 -3.53 -8.79
C ALA A 39 4.01 -4.78 -7.89
N GLU A 40 5.13 -5.29 -7.39
CA GLU A 40 5.13 -6.40 -6.44
C GLU A 40 4.60 -5.98 -5.06
N PHE A 41 5.06 -4.85 -4.53
CA PHE A 41 4.53 -4.31 -3.28
C PHE A 41 3.04 -3.93 -3.39
N LYS A 42 2.61 -3.42 -4.56
CA LYS A 42 1.20 -3.14 -4.87
C LYS A 42 0.30 -4.37 -4.82
N LYS A 43 0.82 -5.60 -4.79
CA LYS A 43 0.01 -6.81 -4.66
C LYS A 43 -0.30 -7.16 -3.22
N THR A 44 0.53 -6.76 -2.26
CA THR A 44 0.45 -7.27 -0.89
C THR A 44 0.40 -6.18 0.18
N LYS A 45 0.71 -4.92 -0.16
CA LYS A 45 0.78 -3.79 0.80
C LYS A 45 -0.17 -2.65 0.41
N PHE A 46 -0.52 -1.83 1.39
CA PHE A 46 -1.11 -0.52 1.12
C PHE A 46 -0.01 0.42 0.62
N LEU A 47 -0.36 1.27 -0.35
CA LEU A 47 0.58 2.12 -1.05
C LEU A 47 -0.01 3.52 -1.29
N ALA A 48 0.79 4.54 -1.02
CA ALA A 48 0.48 5.93 -1.34
C ALA A 48 1.68 6.59 -2.03
N GLN A 49 1.47 7.19 -3.20
CA GLN A 49 2.52 7.88 -3.95
C GLN A 49 2.70 9.30 -3.42
N LEU A 50 3.94 9.66 -3.12
CA LEU A 50 4.36 11.00 -2.72
C LEU A 50 4.83 11.72 -3.99
N THR A 51 4.17 12.83 -4.32
CA THR A 51 4.34 13.53 -5.60
C THR A 51 5.51 14.53 -5.56
N ASP A 52 5.83 15.09 -4.39
CA ASP A 52 6.93 16.02 -4.18
C ASP A 52 7.64 15.78 -2.82
N ALA A 53 8.83 16.37 -2.65
CA ALA A 53 9.64 16.21 -1.45
C ALA A 53 9.21 17.18 -0.32
N GLY A 54 8.26 16.78 0.52
CA GLY A 54 7.90 17.53 1.75
C GLY A 54 6.90 16.82 2.68
N ASP A 55 6.97 17.08 3.99
CA ASP A 55 6.16 16.38 5.00
C ASP A 55 4.63 16.63 4.89
N GLN A 56 4.24 17.76 4.28
CA GLN A 56 2.82 18.10 4.04
C GLN A 56 2.15 17.14 3.03
N GLU A 57 2.96 16.38 2.28
CA GLU A 57 2.54 15.44 1.23
C GLU A 57 2.03 14.11 1.81
N TYR A 58 2.48 13.66 2.99
CA TYR A 58 2.09 12.34 3.50
C TYR A 58 0.59 12.22 3.68
N ARG A 59 -0.02 13.24 4.30
CA ARG A 59 -1.47 13.26 4.52
C ARG A 59 -2.23 13.30 3.20
N GLN A 60 -1.78 14.13 2.25
CA GLN A 60 -2.41 14.28 0.95
C GLN A 60 -2.28 13.02 0.09
N ALA A 61 -1.11 12.37 0.11
CA ALA A 61 -0.86 11.13 -0.61
C ALA A 61 -1.74 10.00 -0.07
N VAL A 62 -1.83 9.87 1.27
CA VAL A 62 -2.73 8.89 1.90
C VAL A 62 -4.19 9.21 1.59
N GLU A 63 -4.61 10.47 1.74
CA GLU A 63 -5.97 10.90 1.41
C GLU A 63 -6.33 10.60 -0.04
N LYS A 64 -5.42 10.88 -0.99
CA LYS A 64 -5.60 10.57 -2.41
C LYS A 64 -5.72 9.07 -2.66
N ALA A 65 -4.89 8.25 -2.00
CA ALA A 65 -4.96 6.79 -2.12
C ALA A 65 -6.27 6.24 -1.52
N LEU A 66 -6.71 6.77 -0.38
CA LEU A 66 -7.99 6.44 0.26
C LEU A 66 -9.16 6.82 -0.64
N LYS A 67 -9.17 8.05 -1.14
CA LYS A 67 -10.22 8.55 -2.04
C LYS A 67 -10.32 7.71 -3.30
N ALA A 68 -9.20 7.41 -3.95
CA ALA A 68 -9.18 6.57 -5.14
C ALA A 68 -9.75 5.17 -4.88
N GLY A 69 -9.48 4.58 -3.71
CA GLY A 69 -10.07 3.29 -3.34
C GLY A 69 -11.56 3.39 -2.99
N LEU A 70 -11.99 4.47 -2.32
CA LEU A 70 -13.38 4.70 -1.96
C LEU A 70 -14.24 4.99 -3.19
N ASP A 71 -13.68 5.68 -4.20
CA ASP A 71 -14.35 5.92 -5.48
C ASP A 71 -14.62 4.58 -6.23
N GLU A 72 -13.88 3.50 -5.92
CA GLU A 72 -14.16 2.14 -6.42
C GLU A 72 -15.26 1.40 -5.65
N LEU A 73 -15.72 1.95 -4.53
CA LEU A 73 -16.72 1.42 -3.61
C LEU A 73 -17.94 2.35 -3.50
N PRO A 74 -18.66 2.64 -4.61
CA PRO A 74 -19.78 3.57 -4.61
C PRO A 74 -20.95 3.10 -3.73
N SER A 75 -21.08 1.78 -3.58
CA SER A 75 -22.03 1.12 -2.69
C SER A 75 -21.32 0.01 -1.93
N TYR A 76 -21.86 -0.33 -0.76
CA TYR A 76 -21.34 -1.44 0.03
C TYR A 76 -21.59 -2.77 -0.68
N PRO A 77 -20.55 -3.61 -0.92
CA PRO A 77 -20.71 -4.91 -1.55
C PRO A 77 -21.54 -5.87 -0.69
N GLU A 78 -22.56 -6.49 -1.27
CA GLU A 78 -23.54 -7.31 -0.55
C GLU A 78 -23.10 -8.77 -0.39
N ASN A 79 -22.14 -9.23 -1.19
CA ASN A 79 -21.70 -10.61 -1.24
C ASN A 79 -20.22 -10.75 -1.63
N ASP A 80 -19.65 -11.94 -1.42
CA ASP A 80 -18.25 -12.24 -1.70
C ASP A 80 -17.88 -12.01 -3.17
N GLY A 81 -18.81 -12.22 -4.12
CA GLY A 81 -18.56 -11.99 -5.54
C GLY A 81 -18.37 -10.50 -5.88
N GLU A 82 -19.06 -9.61 -5.18
CA GLU A 82 -18.86 -8.17 -5.32
C GLU A 82 -17.58 -7.69 -4.62
N TRP A 83 -17.24 -8.29 -3.48
CA TRP A 83 -15.93 -8.09 -2.85
C TRP A 83 -14.79 -8.51 -3.74
N GLN A 84 -14.89 -9.66 -4.42
CA GLN A 84 -13.90 -10.10 -5.39
C GLN A 84 -13.72 -9.07 -6.51
N LYS A 85 -14.81 -8.55 -7.09
CA LYS A 85 -14.74 -7.49 -8.11
C LYS A 85 -14.08 -6.21 -7.60
N PHE A 86 -14.29 -5.87 -6.32
CA PHE A 86 -13.60 -4.73 -5.70
C PHE A 86 -12.09 -4.97 -5.57
N TRP A 87 -11.69 -6.17 -5.19
CA TRP A 87 -10.28 -6.59 -5.12
C TRP A 87 -9.61 -6.72 -6.49
N GLU A 88 -10.33 -6.99 -7.56
CA GLU A 88 -9.78 -7.00 -8.93
C GLU A 88 -9.34 -5.61 -9.40
N LYS A 89 -9.90 -4.55 -8.79
CA LYS A 89 -9.52 -3.17 -9.11
C LYS A 89 -8.29 -2.76 -8.29
N PRO A 90 -7.22 -2.22 -8.91
CA PRO A 90 -6.00 -1.88 -8.19
C PRO A 90 -6.19 -0.94 -7.00
N ASN A 91 -7.03 0.11 -7.14
CA ASN A 91 -7.31 1.05 -6.06
C ASN A 91 -8.19 0.42 -4.97
N GLY A 92 -9.13 -0.45 -5.36
CA GLY A 92 -9.97 -1.19 -4.42
C GLY A 92 -9.15 -2.17 -3.57
N ALA A 93 -8.31 -2.98 -4.22
CA ALA A 93 -7.36 -3.85 -3.53
C ALA A 93 -6.42 -3.09 -2.59
N ASN A 94 -5.89 -1.94 -3.04
CA ASN A 94 -5.03 -1.11 -2.22
C ASN A 94 -5.74 -0.66 -0.93
N LEU A 95 -6.97 -0.17 -1.05
CA LEU A 95 -7.78 0.22 0.10
C LEU A 95 -8.15 -0.98 0.98
N ALA A 96 -8.53 -2.11 0.40
CA ALA A 96 -8.90 -3.32 1.14
C ALA A 96 -7.78 -3.81 2.06
N ARG A 97 -6.52 -3.71 1.63
CA ARG A 97 -5.35 -4.06 2.44
C ARG A 97 -5.17 -3.21 3.68
N LEU A 98 -5.68 -1.98 3.69
CA LEU A 98 -5.64 -1.09 4.84
C LEU A 98 -6.83 -1.28 5.77
N LEU A 99 -8.01 -1.62 5.23
CA LEU A 99 -9.28 -1.64 5.96
C LEU A 99 -9.52 -2.91 6.80
N SER A 100 -8.55 -3.81 6.90
CA SER A 100 -8.73 -5.06 7.63
C SER A 100 -9.05 -4.82 9.11
N SER A 101 -10.28 -5.13 9.52
CA SER A 101 -10.75 -5.00 10.91
C SER A 101 -10.08 -5.97 11.88
N LYS A 102 -9.46 -7.03 11.35
CA LYS A 102 -8.72 -8.05 12.12
C LYS A 102 -7.29 -7.61 12.43
N SER A 103 -6.77 -6.61 11.72
CA SER A 103 -5.41 -6.13 11.90
C SER A 103 -5.23 -5.41 13.23
N THR A 104 -4.17 -5.77 13.95
CA THR A 104 -3.82 -5.19 15.25
C THR A 104 -2.47 -4.48 15.24
N LYS A 105 -1.71 -4.64 14.16
CA LYS A 105 -0.42 -3.97 13.98
C LYS A 105 -0.30 -3.36 12.60
N VAL A 106 0.48 -2.28 12.53
CA VAL A 106 0.88 -1.64 11.29
C VAL A 106 2.36 -1.31 11.33
N GLY A 107 3.07 -1.57 10.23
CA GLY A 107 4.40 -1.04 9.99
C GLY A 107 4.43 -0.37 8.63
N CYS A 108 4.96 0.85 8.57
CA CYS A 108 5.10 1.57 7.31
C CYS A 108 6.55 1.94 7.03
N ALA A 109 6.90 2.00 5.75
CA ALA A 109 8.20 2.41 5.26
C ALA A 109 8.04 3.35 4.07
N VAL A 110 8.99 4.26 3.91
CA VAL A 110 9.05 5.16 2.76
C VAL A 110 10.18 4.70 1.86
N GLY A 111 9.85 4.39 0.62
CA GLY A 111 10.80 3.98 -0.40
C GLY A 111 10.86 5.01 -1.53
N THR A 112 12.06 5.49 -1.84
CA THR A 112 12.31 6.33 -3.01
C THR A 112 12.97 5.51 -4.09
N CYS A 113 12.40 5.50 -5.29
CA CYS A 113 13.00 4.90 -6.46
C CYS A 113 13.46 5.99 -7.43
N THR A 114 14.74 6.00 -7.78
CA THR A 114 15.33 7.00 -8.69
C THR A 114 15.51 6.38 -10.06
N LYS A 115 14.86 6.93 -11.09
CA LYS A 115 15.17 6.58 -12.48
C LYS A 115 16.40 7.37 -12.91
N THR A 116 17.49 6.68 -13.22
CA THR A 116 18.68 7.31 -13.80
C THR A 116 18.59 7.20 -15.31
N ASP A 117 18.09 8.22 -15.99
CA ASP A 117 18.28 8.36 -17.44
C ASP A 117 19.68 8.96 -17.70
N GLU A 118 20.36 8.50 -18.75
CA GLU A 118 21.73 8.91 -19.14
C GLU A 118 21.85 10.43 -19.47
N ALA A 119 20.76 11.18 -19.41
CA ALA A 119 20.68 12.63 -19.60
C ALA A 119 20.24 13.36 -18.31
N ARG A 120 21.14 13.50 -17.34
CA ARG A 120 21.24 14.53 -16.26
C ARG A 120 20.01 15.07 -15.49
N THR A 121 18.82 14.52 -15.62
CA THR A 121 17.67 14.79 -14.72
C THR A 121 16.97 13.48 -14.41
N GLY A 122 17.40 12.82 -13.33
CA GLY A 122 16.74 11.62 -12.85
C GLY A 122 15.43 11.98 -12.16
N THR A 123 14.32 11.38 -12.59
CA THR A 123 13.03 11.51 -11.91
C THR A 123 12.98 10.49 -10.76
N SER A 124 12.92 10.98 -9.53
CA SER A 124 12.67 10.13 -8.36
C SER A 124 11.18 10.04 -8.08
N ILE A 125 10.70 8.84 -7.75
CA ILE A 125 9.33 8.59 -7.33
C ILE A 125 9.38 8.01 -5.92
N THR A 126 8.68 8.64 -4.99
CA THR A 126 8.65 8.21 -3.59
C THR A 126 7.28 7.63 -3.25
N TYR A 127 7.25 6.57 -2.44
CA TYR A 127 6.05 5.90 -2.01
C TYR A 127 6.10 5.60 -0.51
N LEU A 128 4.96 5.75 0.14
CA LEU A 128 4.67 5.15 1.43
C LEU A 128 4.11 3.75 1.22
N PHE A 129 4.65 2.78 1.94
CA PHE A 129 4.19 1.40 1.97
C PHE A 129 3.79 1.06 3.38
N CYS A 130 2.61 0.47 3.58
CA CYS A 130 2.17 0.02 4.89
C CYS A 130 1.76 -1.46 4.84
N GLN A 131 2.23 -2.20 5.83
CA GLN A 131 1.89 -3.58 6.09
C GLN A 131 1.03 -3.67 7.34
N MET A 132 -0.09 -4.36 7.22
CA MET A 132 -0.98 -4.69 8.32
C MET A 132 -0.73 -6.14 8.79
N ASP A 133 -0.84 -6.39 10.08
CA ASP A 133 -0.77 -7.74 10.67
C ASP A 133 -1.92 -7.96 11.69
N PRO A 134 -2.74 -9.02 11.54
CA PRO A 134 -2.83 -9.90 10.37
C PRO A 134 -3.15 -9.14 9.08
N ALA A 135 -2.70 -9.66 7.93
CA ALA A 135 -3.01 -9.07 6.63
C ALA A 135 -4.50 -9.26 6.28
N ALA A 136 -5.02 -8.38 5.41
CA ALA A 136 -6.36 -8.55 4.84
C ALA A 136 -6.45 -9.85 4.03
N GLU A 137 -7.57 -10.56 4.13
CA GLU A 137 -7.86 -11.72 3.29
C GLU A 137 -8.26 -11.25 1.89
N GLU A 138 -7.49 -11.63 0.87
CA GLU A 138 -7.81 -11.26 -0.52
C GLU A 138 -9.18 -11.80 -0.96
N ASN A 139 -9.87 -11.03 -1.80
CA ASN A 139 -11.18 -11.34 -2.37
C ASN A 139 -12.33 -11.43 -1.35
N LYS A 140 -12.11 -11.03 -0.10
CA LYS A 140 -13.14 -10.99 0.96
C LYS A 140 -13.39 -9.59 1.48
N ALA A 141 -14.50 -9.42 2.20
CA ALA A 141 -14.73 -8.23 2.99
C ALA A 141 -13.56 -8.01 3.98
N PRO A 142 -12.96 -6.82 4.03
CA PRO A 142 -11.89 -6.53 4.99
C PRO A 142 -12.43 -6.36 6.42
N PHE A 143 -13.74 -6.22 6.59
CA PHE A 143 -14.42 -6.08 7.88
C PHE A 143 -15.43 -7.22 8.10
N GLU A 144 -15.54 -7.65 9.36
CA GLU A 144 -16.56 -8.60 9.86
C GLU A 144 -17.49 -7.92 10.87
#